data_AF-A0A973A422-F1
#
_entry.id   AF-A0A973A422-F1
#
_cell.length_a   1.000
_cell.length_b   1.000
_cell.length_c   1.000
_cell.angle_alpha   90.00
_cell.angle_beta   90.00
_cell.angle_gamma   90.00
#
_symmetry.space_group_name_H-M   'P 1'
#
loop_
_entity.id
_entity.type
_entity.pdbx_description
1 polymer ?
#
loop_
_entity_poly.entity_id
_entity_poly.type
_entity_poly.pdbx_seq_one_letter_code
_entity_poly.pdbx_strand_id
1 'polypeptide(L)' 'MTDEQTKVDKQGNKKFNIRSGVGIGVALGAGIGAAMDEIAIGVGIGIALGAALGNMFTQMKNK' A
#
# COMPACT_ATOMS: atom_id res chain seq x y z
N MET A 1 5.47 21.12 -10.00
CA MET A 1 4.95 21.08 -8.61
C MET A 1 4.20 19.77 -8.47
N THR A 2 4.94 18.67 -8.31
CA THR A 2 4.40 17.36 -7.94
C THR A 2 5.27 16.84 -6.80
N ASP A 3 5.39 17.69 -5.78
CA ASP A 3 5.96 17.38 -4.48
C ASP A 3 4.87 16.76 -3.60
N GLU A 4 4.30 15.63 -4.03
CA GLU A 4 3.47 14.83 -3.14
C GLU A 4 4.29 13.67 -2.60
N GLN A 5 4.97 14.04 -1.52
CA GLN A 5 5.51 13.18 -0.48
C GLN A 5 4.79 11.83 -0.42
N THR A 6 5.55 10.76 -0.65
CA THR A 6 5.36 9.58 0.18
C THR A 6 6.71 9.10 0.64
N LYS A 7 7.21 9.78 1.68
CA LYS A 7 8.16 9.20 2.61
C LYS A 7 7.47 7.98 3.24
N VAL A 8 7.53 6.83 2.58
CA VAL A 8 7.23 5.53 3.22
C VAL A 8 8.44 5.19 4.09
N ASP A 9 8.66 5.99 5.13
CA ASP A 9 9.52 5.61 6.23
C ASP A 9 8.96 4.33 6.83
N LYS A 10 9.82 3.32 6.94
CA LYS A 10 10.35 2.76 8.20
C LYS A 10 11.08 1.47 7.86
N GLN A 11 12.38 1.54 8.09
CA GLN A 11 13.09 0.77 9.12
C GLN A 11 12.25 -0.21 9.97
N GLY A 12 12.85 -1.37 10.24
CA GLY A 12 12.73 -2.01 11.56
C GLY A 12 11.80 -3.22 11.65
N ASN A 13 12.43 -4.40 11.62
CA ASN A 13 12.09 -5.60 12.39
C ASN A 13 10.75 -6.33 12.09
N LYS A 14 10.85 -7.31 11.20
CA LYS A 14 10.38 -8.71 11.36
C LYS A 14 9.05 -8.93 12.10
N LYS A 15 7.98 -8.27 11.66
CA LYS A 15 6.58 -8.70 11.88
C LYS A 15 5.80 -8.38 10.61
N PHE A 16 5.17 -9.40 9.99
CA PHE A 16 4.21 -9.23 8.90
C PHE A 16 2.98 -8.48 9.46
N ASN A 17 3.12 -7.17 9.58
CA ASN A 17 2.09 -6.25 10.05
C ASN A 17 1.60 -5.46 8.84
N ILE A 18 0.35 -4.99 8.91
CA ILE A 18 -0.44 -4.24 7.91
C ILE A 18 0.38 -3.31 6.98
N ARG A 19 1.47 -2.75 7.49
CA ARG A 19 2.47 -1.96 6.76
C ARG A 19 3.06 -2.62 5.50
N SER A 20 3.23 -3.94 5.48
CA SER A 20 3.67 -4.67 4.27
C SER A 20 2.56 -4.70 3.20
N GLY A 21 1.30 -4.87 3.62
CA GLY A 21 0.15 -4.91 2.72
C GLY A 21 -0.08 -3.58 2.02
N VAL A 22 0.02 -2.46 2.75
CA VAL A 22 -0.11 -1.11 2.17
C VAL A 22 1.01 -0.83 1.16
N GLY A 23 2.25 -1.26 1.43
CA GLY A 23 3.36 -1.10 0.48
C GLY A 23 3.12 -1.81 -0.85
N ILE A 24 2.63 -3.05 -0.81
CA ILE A 24 2.26 -3.83 -2.01
C ILE A 24 1.08 -3.19 -2.73
N GLY A 25 0.05 -2.77 -1.99
CA GLY A 25 -1.13 -2.13 -2.55
C GLY A 25 -0.80 -0.81 -3.26
N VAL A 26 0.06 0.03 -2.68
CA VAL A 26 0.52 1.28 -3.31
C VAL A 26 1.33 1.00 -4.58
N ALA A 27 2.26 0.04 -4.56
CA ALA A 27 3.04 -0.30 -5.76
C ALA A 27 2.16 -0.80 -6.92
N LEU A 28 1.17 -1.65 -6.62
CA LEU A 28 0.20 -2.14 -7.61
C LEU A 28 -0.74 -1.03 -8.08
N GLY A 29 -1.29 -0.25 -7.15
CA GLY A 29 -2.21 0.85 -7.46
C GLY A 29 -1.54 1.95 -8.26
N ALA A 30 -0.28 2.29 -7.96
CA ALA A 30 0.50 3.26 -8.75
C ALA A 30 0.77 2.75 -10.16
N GLY A 31 1.09 1.45 -10.34
CA GLY A 31 1.28 0.86 -11.66
C GLY A 31 0.00 0.87 -12.51
N ILE A 32 -1.14 0.53 -11.90
CA ILE A 32 -2.45 0.56 -12.56
C ILE A 32 -2.88 2.01 -12.86
N GLY A 33 -2.72 2.92 -11.90
CA GLY A 33 -3.05 4.34 -12.07
C GLY A 33 -2.20 5.02 -13.15
N ALA A 34 -0.91 4.67 -13.23
CA ALA A 34 -0.03 5.15 -14.29
C ALA A 34 -0.43 4.62 -15.68
N ALA A 35 -0.93 3.39 -15.76
CA ALA A 35 -1.45 2.83 -17.01
C ALA A 35 -2.79 3.46 -17.45
N MET A 36 -3.55 4.00 -16.50
CA MET A 36 -4.85 4.65 -16.72
C MET A 36 -4.76 6.18 -16.89
N ASP A 37 -3.55 6.76 -16.85
CA ASP A 37 -3.30 8.21 -16.82
C ASP A 37 -3.95 8.93 -15.61
N GLU A 38 -4.41 8.17 -14.63
CA GLU A 38 -5.16 8.62 -13.45
C GLU A 38 -4.53 8.03 -12.18
N ILE A 39 -3.32 8.52 -11.88
CA ILE A 39 -2.52 8.03 -10.74
C ILE A 39 -3.24 8.23 -9.40
N ALA A 40 -4.01 9.31 -9.26
CA ALA A 40 -4.78 9.60 -8.06
C ALA A 40 -5.78 8.47 -7.74
N ILE A 41 -6.50 7.99 -8.75
CA ILE A 41 -7.48 6.91 -8.60
C ILE A 41 -6.77 5.59 -8.32
N GLY A 42 -5.72 5.28 -9.08
CA GLY A 42 -4.96 4.03 -8.90
C GLY A 42 -4.32 3.90 -7.52
N VAL A 43 -3.71 4.97 -7.00
CA VAL A 43 -3.11 4.98 -5.65
C VAL A 43 -4.19 4.87 -4.58
N GLY A 44 -5.33 5.55 -4.73
CA GLY A 44 -6.46 5.44 -3.78
C GLY A 44 -6.99 4.01 -3.66
N ILE A 45 -7.21 3.34 -4.80
CA ILE A 45 -7.63 1.93 -4.85
C ILE A 45 -6.54 1.02 -4.28
N GLY A 46 -5.28 1.26 -4.65
CA GLY A 46 -4.12 0.51 -4.18
C GLY A 46 -3.95 0.54 -2.66
N ILE A 47 -4.09 1.71 -2.04
CA ILE A 47 -4.01 1.86 -0.58
C ILE A 47 -5.16 1.11 0.10
N ALA A 48 -6.39 1.25 -0.40
CA ALA A 48 -7.56 0.56 0.17
C ALA A 48 -7.39 -0.97 0.12
N LEU A 49 -6.96 -1.50 -1.02
CA LEU A 49 -6.69 -2.94 -1.19
C LEU A 49 -5.51 -3.41 -0.34
N GLY A 50 -4.40 -2.67 -0.33
CA GLY A 50 -3.23 -3.00 0.44
C GLY A 50 -3.47 -3.00 1.96
N ALA A 51 -4.25 -2.03 2.44
CA ALA A 51 -4.67 -1.95 3.84
C ALA A 51 -5.60 -3.12 4.21
N ALA A 52 -6.58 -3.44 3.36
CA ALA A 52 -7.50 -4.56 3.58
C ALA A 52 -6.76 -5.90 3.63
N LEU A 53 -5.88 -6.17 2.65
CA LEU A 53 -5.06 -7.37 2.61
C LEU A 53 -4.12 -7.43 3.81
N GLY A 54 -3.42 -6.34 4.11
CA GLY A 54 -2.53 -6.25 5.28
C GLY A 54 -3.27 -6.55 6.58
N ASN A 55 -4.51 -6.08 6.72
CA ASN A 55 -5.36 -6.34 7.87
C ASN A 55 -5.83 -7.82 7.92
N MET A 56 -6.23 -8.40 6.80
CA MET A 56 -6.61 -9.82 6.73
C MET A 56 -5.43 -10.74 7.11
N PHE A 57 -4.24 -10.49 6.55
CA PHE A 57 -3.04 -11.27 6.86
C PHE A 57 -2.57 -11.09 8.30
N THR A 58 -2.72 -9.89 8.89
CA THR A 58 -2.38 -9.68 10.30
C THR A 58 -3.36 -10.41 11.23
N GLN A 59 -4.65 -10.48 10.87
CA GLN A 59 -5.65 -11.21 11.65
C GLN A 59 -5.42 -12.72 11.61
N MET A 60 -5.03 -13.26 10.45
CA MET A 60 -4.78 -14.71 10.32
C MET A 60 -3.57 -15.17 11.14
N LYS A 61 -2.55 -14.31 11.33
CA LYS A 61 -1.35 -14.63 12.11
C LYS A 61 -1.54 -14.50 13.63
N ASN A 62 -2.74 -14.09 14.08
CA ASN A 62 -3.05 -13.86 15.49
C ASN A 62 -4.04 -14.87 16.07
N LYS A 63 -4.17 -16.05 15.43
CA LYS A 63 -4.86 -17.23 15.93
C LYS A 63 -3.87 -18.40 15.94
#